data_AF-A0A1E1UYI6-F1
#
_entry.id   AF-A0A1E1UYI6-F1
#
_cell.length_a   1.000
_cell.length_b   1.000
_cell.length_c   1.000
_cell.angle_alpha   90.00
_cell.angle_beta   90.00
_cell.angle_gamma   90.00
#
_symmetry.space_group_name_H-M   'P 1'
#
loop_
_entity.id
_entity.type
_entity.pdbx_description
1 polymer ?
#
loop_
_entity_poly.entity_id
_entity_poly.type
_entity_poly.pdbx_seq_one_letter_code
_entity_poly.pdbx_strand_id
1 'polypeptide(L)'
;MPLLPLLTGFEGRIGRAAFWSGTALVALALVLADIGSARLGAEHGPQITAFAGAFALFPWSALAAKRGRDRGRPWFYGPTLVIAIVLSGLGPGYLEGAGAKTLGTFSLLLWLVALIDLGLLPGCIAPVSVAETGAGAKPAE
;
A
#
# COMPACT_ATOMS: atom_id res chain seq x y z
N MET A 1 11.98 10.80 -0.12
CA MET A 1 10.67 11.47 -0.31
C MET A 1 10.08 11.80 1.05
N PRO A 2 9.46 12.98 1.23
CA PRO A 2 8.71 13.32 2.43
C PRO A 2 7.48 12.41 2.64
N LEU A 3 7.07 12.21 3.91
CA LEU A 3 6.04 11.24 4.31
C LEU A 3 4.65 11.55 3.75
N LEU A 4 4.25 12.82 3.72
CA LEU A 4 2.95 13.23 3.19
C LEU A 4 2.81 12.85 1.70
N PRO A 5 3.68 13.31 0.79
CA PRO A 5 3.64 12.87 -0.60
C PRO A 5 3.79 11.36 -0.78
N LEU A 6 4.49 10.64 0.11
CA LEU A 6 4.61 9.18 0.07
C LEU A 6 3.26 8.48 0.32
N LEU A 7 2.46 8.98 1.25
CA LEU A 7 1.20 8.35 1.66
C LEU A 7 -0.03 8.92 0.96
N THR A 8 0.04 10.12 0.38
CA THR A 8 -1.16 10.79 -0.17
C THR A 8 -1.15 11.01 -1.68
N GLY A 9 0.02 11.04 -2.32
CA GLY A 9 0.10 11.16 -3.78
C GLY A 9 -0.07 9.81 -4.48
N PHE A 10 -0.58 9.80 -5.71
CA PHE A 10 -0.50 8.62 -6.58
C PHE A 10 0.66 8.73 -7.56
N GLU A 11 1.20 9.93 -7.76
CA GLU A 11 2.33 10.21 -8.64
C GLU A 11 3.67 9.71 -8.11
N GLY A 12 4.59 9.52 -9.05
CA GLY A 12 5.96 9.15 -8.75
C GLY A 12 6.18 7.65 -8.64
N ARG A 13 7.40 7.32 -8.22
CA ARG A 13 7.92 5.95 -8.10
C ARG A 13 8.58 5.80 -6.74
N ILE A 14 8.46 4.61 -6.16
CA ILE A 14 9.12 4.29 -4.90
C ILE A 14 9.86 2.96 -5.00
N GLY A 15 11.07 2.95 -4.45
CA GLY A 15 11.84 1.73 -4.26
C GLY A 15 11.25 0.85 -3.16
N ARG A 16 11.80 -0.36 -3.04
CA ARG A 16 11.35 -1.38 -2.08
C ARG A 16 11.41 -0.90 -0.62
N ALA A 17 12.48 -0.21 -0.23
CA ALA A 17 12.63 0.28 1.15
C ALA A 17 11.53 1.29 1.54
N ALA A 18 11.23 2.25 0.66
CA ALA A 18 10.17 3.24 0.89
C ALA A 18 8.76 2.62 0.88
N PHE A 19 8.55 1.59 0.05
CA PHE A 19 7.30 0.83 0.05
C PHE A 19 7.08 0.11 1.39
N TRP A 20 8.10 -0.62 1.88
CA TRP A 20 7.98 -1.34 3.16
C TRP A 20 7.90 -0.41 4.36
N SER A 21 8.64 0.71 4.38
CA SER A 21 8.54 1.67 5.48
C SER A 21 7.16 2.34 5.52
N GLY A 22 6.61 2.73 4.36
CA GLY A 22 5.25 3.25 4.27
C GLY A 22 4.20 2.22 4.69
N THR A 23 4.33 0.97 4.23
CA THR A 23 3.41 -0.11 4.58
C THR A 23 3.46 -0.41 6.08
N ALA A 24 4.65 -0.46 6.67
CA ALA A 24 4.85 -0.66 8.10
C ALA A 24 4.25 0.48 8.92
N LEU A 25 4.39 1.73 8.46
CA LEU A 25 3.79 2.89 9.11
C LEU A 25 2.26 2.83 9.11
N VAL A 26 1.64 2.47 7.99
CA VAL A 26 0.17 2.29 7.92
C VAL A 26 -0.29 1.14 8.81
N ALA A 27 0.42 0.01 8.79
CA ALA A 27 0.11 -1.13 9.64
C ALA A 27 0.23 -0.78 11.13
N LEU A 28 1.27 -0.05 11.52
CA LEU A 28 1.46 0.42 12.90
C LEU A 28 0.31 1.35 13.33
N ALA A 29 -0.11 2.27 12.46
CA ALA A 29 -1.25 3.14 12.74
C ALA A 29 -2.54 2.36 12.95
N LEU A 30 -2.78 1.30 12.17
CA LEU A 30 -3.93 0.41 12.35
C LEU A 30 -3.88 -0.39 13.65
N VAL A 31 -2.70 -0.91 14.02
CA VAL A 31 -2.52 -1.62 15.30
C VAL A 31 -2.80 -0.67 16.47
N LEU A 32 -2.31 0.57 16.41
CA LEU A 32 -2.59 1.57 17.44
C LEU A 32 -4.08 1.94 17.49
N ALA A 33 -4.75 2.04 16.35
CA ALA A 33 -6.19 2.27 16.27
C ALA A 33 -6.98 1.11 16.90
N ASP A 34 -6.58 -0.13 16.67
CA ASP A 34 -7.22 -1.32 17.24
C ASP A 34 -7.02 -1.41 18.76
N ILE A 35 -5.80 -1.14 19.25
CA ILE A 35 -5.52 -1.04 20.69
C ILE A 35 -6.35 0.09 21.33
N GLY A 36 -6.45 1.24 20.67
CA GLY A 36 -7.26 2.37 21.13
C GLY A 36 -8.76 2.04 21.16
N SER A 37 -9.25 1.38 20.11
CA SER A 37 -10.61 0.87 19.98
C SER A 37 -10.98 -0.08 21.12
N ALA A 38 -10.12 -1.06 21.42
CA ALA A 38 -10.34 -2.01 22.52
C ALA A 38 -10.44 -1.31 23.89
N ARG A 39 -9.73 -0.19 24.10
CA ARG A 39 -9.78 0.58 25.35
C ARG A 39 -11.05 1.43 25.50
N LEU A 40 -11.72 1.78 24.40
CA LEU A 40 -12.94 2.60 24.40
C LEU A 40 -14.22 1.76 24.58
N GLY A 41 -14.10 0.43 24.57
CA GLY A 41 -15.20 -0.50 24.83
C GLY A 41 -16.08 -0.77 23.60
N ALA A 42 -17.06 -1.64 23.80
CA ALA A 42 -17.84 -2.25 22.73
C ALA A 42 -18.75 -1.29 21.95
N GLU A 43 -19.10 -0.13 22.52
CA GLU A 43 -20.01 0.83 21.89
C GLU A 43 -19.35 1.57 20.71
N HIS A 44 -18.11 2.05 20.90
CA HIS A 44 -17.41 2.88 19.93
C HIS A 44 -16.26 2.16 19.22
N GLY A 45 -15.73 1.09 19.82
CA GLY A 45 -14.58 0.35 19.28
C GLY A 45 -14.75 -0.12 17.83
N PRO A 46 -15.83 -0.85 17.50
CA PRO A 46 -16.05 -1.35 16.13
C PRO A 46 -16.07 -0.23 15.07
N GLN A 47 -16.64 0.93 15.40
CA GLN A 47 -16.73 2.09 14.51
C GLN A 47 -15.36 2.69 14.24
N ILE A 48 -14.51 2.77 15.27
CA ILE A 48 -13.13 3.27 15.15
C ILE A 48 -12.29 2.33 14.30
N THR A 49 -12.37 1.02 14.55
CA THR A 49 -11.63 0.02 13.76
C THR A 49 -12.07 0.05 12.29
N ALA A 50 -13.38 0.14 12.03
CA ALA A 50 -13.91 0.26 10.67
C ALA A 50 -13.46 1.55 9.97
N PHE A 51 -13.53 2.69 10.68
CA PHE A 51 -13.08 3.98 10.15
C PHE A 51 -11.58 3.97 9.83
N ALA A 52 -10.75 3.48 10.75
CA ALA A 52 -9.31 3.39 10.56
C ALA A 52 -8.95 2.47 9.38
N GLY A 53 -9.61 1.31 9.28
CA GLY A 53 -9.47 0.39 8.15
C GLY A 53 -9.83 1.04 6.81
N ALA A 54 -10.96 1.74 6.75
CA ALA A 54 -11.39 2.47 5.56
C ALA A 54 -10.41 3.58 5.18
N PHE A 55 -9.91 4.33 6.16
CA PHE A 55 -8.91 5.38 5.95
C PHE A 55 -7.60 4.80 5.39
N ALA A 56 -7.14 3.65 5.90
CA ALA A 56 -5.91 2.99 5.46
C ALA A 56 -5.93 2.51 4.00
N LEU A 57 -7.11 2.37 3.38
CA LEU A 57 -7.23 2.04 1.96
C LEU A 57 -6.53 3.05 1.07
N PHE A 58 -6.59 4.33 1.44
CA PHE A 58 -5.98 5.40 0.66
C PHE A 58 -4.44 5.31 0.62
N PRO A 59 -3.71 5.32 1.76
CA PRO A 59 -2.26 5.22 1.74
C PRO A 59 -1.76 3.87 1.20
N TRP A 60 -2.45 2.75 1.42
CA TRP A 60 -2.07 1.49 0.78
C TRP A 60 -2.23 1.53 -0.73
N SER A 61 -3.30 2.14 -1.24
CA SER A 61 -3.50 2.32 -2.68
C SER A 61 -2.42 3.23 -3.29
N ALA A 62 -2.06 4.31 -2.59
CA ALA A 62 -1.00 5.23 -3.00
C ALA A 62 0.38 4.53 -3.07
N LEU A 63 0.74 3.77 -2.03
CA LEU A 63 1.98 2.99 -1.98
C LEU A 63 2.02 1.93 -3.09
N ALA A 64 0.92 1.19 -3.27
CA ALA A 64 0.80 0.17 -4.30
C ALA A 64 0.88 0.76 -5.71
N ALA A 65 0.26 1.93 -5.96
CA ALA A 65 0.32 2.63 -7.24
C ALA A 65 1.76 3.02 -7.61
N LYS A 66 2.48 3.66 -6.68
CA LYS A 66 3.87 4.09 -6.90
C LYS A 66 4.81 2.91 -7.09
N ARG A 67 4.62 1.84 -6.31
CA ARG A 67 5.42 0.62 -6.44
C ARG A 67 5.12 -0.12 -7.73
N GLY A 68 3.85 -0.18 -8.13
CA GLY A 68 3.43 -0.70 -9.43
C GLY A 68 4.06 0.08 -10.59
N ARG A 69 4.05 1.42 -10.54
CA ARG A 69 4.71 2.26 -11.55
C ARG A 69 6.22 2.03 -11.62
N ASP A 70 6.90 1.83 -10.49
CA ASP A 70 8.32 1.45 -10.47
C ASP A 70 8.59 0.13 -11.21
N ARG A 71 7.55 -0.69 -11.37
CA ARG A 71 7.56 -1.95 -12.11
C ARG A 71 6.89 -1.90 -13.49
N GLY A 72 6.67 -0.70 -14.02
CA GLY A 72 6.06 -0.50 -15.35
C GLY A 72 4.57 -0.84 -15.43
N ARG A 73 3.88 -0.98 -14.28
CA ARG A 73 2.43 -1.20 -14.24
C ARG A 73 1.68 0.13 -14.47
N PRO A 74 0.45 0.08 -15.02
CA PRO A 74 -0.38 1.27 -15.12
C PRO A 74 -0.75 1.83 -13.74
N TRP A 75 -1.09 3.11 -13.68
CA TRP A 75 -1.33 3.84 -12.43
C TRP A 75 -2.45 3.26 -11.56
N PHE A 76 -3.46 2.65 -12.19
CA PHE A 76 -4.61 2.05 -11.51
C PHE A 76 -4.34 0.64 -10.98
N TYR A 77 -3.20 0.03 -11.30
CA TYR A 77 -2.89 -1.35 -10.89
C TYR A 77 -2.94 -1.54 -9.37
N GLY A 78 -2.20 -0.69 -8.63
CA GLY A 78 -2.17 -0.75 -7.16
C GLY A 78 -3.54 -0.56 -6.51
N PRO A 79 -4.28 0.52 -6.83
CA PRO A 79 -5.62 0.75 -6.30
C PRO A 79 -6.59 -0.39 -6.62
N THR A 80 -6.56 -0.91 -7.86
CA THR A 80 -7.41 -2.05 -8.27
C THR A 80 -7.09 -3.30 -7.46
N LEU A 81 -5.80 -3.58 -7.23
CA LEU A 81 -5.37 -4.70 -6.40
C LEU A 81 -5.84 -4.56 -4.95
N VAL A 82 -5.70 -3.37 -4.34
CA VAL A 82 -6.18 -3.10 -2.98
C VAL A 82 -7.70 -3.27 -2.89
N ILE A 83 -8.46 -2.72 -3.84
CA ILE A 83 -9.92 -2.89 -3.90
C ILE A 83 -10.29 -4.36 -4.00
N ALA A 84 -9.64 -5.11 -4.89
CA ALA A 84 -9.91 -6.54 -5.06
C ALA A 84 -9.63 -7.34 -3.77
N ILE A 85 -8.52 -7.06 -3.08
CA ILE A 85 -8.18 -7.68 -1.80
C ILE A 85 -9.26 -7.40 -0.75
N VAL A 86 -9.69 -6.15 -0.64
CA VAL A 86 -10.64 -5.71 0.39
C VAL A 86 -12.03 -6.27 0.12
N LEU A 87 -12.54 -6.17 -1.10
CA LEU A 87 -13.86 -6.70 -1.45
C LEU A 87 -13.92 -8.21 -1.27
N SER A 88 -12.88 -8.93 -1.71
CA SER A 88 -12.81 -10.39 -1.50
C SER A 88 -12.61 -10.77 -0.04
N GLY A 89 -11.95 -9.94 0.78
CA GLY A 89 -11.78 -10.17 2.21
C GLY A 89 -13.03 -9.88 3.04
N LEU A 90 -13.87 -8.94 2.61
CA LEU A 90 -15.14 -8.62 3.26
C LEU A 90 -16.26 -9.60 2.88
N GLY A 91 -16.23 -10.14 1.66
CA GLY A 91 -17.25 -11.04 1.13
C GLY A 91 -17.62 -12.27 1.98
N PRO A 92 -16.69 -12.95 2.69
CA PRO A 92 -17.01 -14.04 3.60
C PRO A 92 -17.98 -13.67 4.72
N GLY A 93 -18.11 -12.38 5.08
CA GLY A 93 -19.10 -11.91 6.05
C GLY A 93 -20.53 -11.83 5.49
N TYR A 94 -20.70 -11.95 4.18
CA TYR A 94 -21.99 -11.79 3.48
C TYR A 94 -22.43 -13.05 2.71
N LEU A 95 -21.60 -14.08 2.65
CA LEU A 95 -21.87 -15.34 1.96
C LEU A 95 -21.70 -16.52 2.93
N GLU A 96 -22.33 -17.65 2.61
CA GLU A 96 -22.21 -18.88 3.40
C GLU A 96 -21.52 -20.01 2.63
N GLY A 97 -21.07 -21.02 3.37
CA GLY A 97 -20.59 -22.28 2.82
C GLY A 97 -19.41 -22.14 1.85
N ALA A 98 -19.58 -22.66 0.64
CA ALA A 98 -18.53 -22.66 -0.39
C ALA A 98 -18.16 -21.24 -0.85
N GLY A 99 -19.12 -20.32 -0.95
CA GLY A 99 -18.87 -18.96 -1.43
C GLY A 99 -17.94 -18.17 -0.52
N ALA A 100 -18.14 -18.25 0.79
CA ALA A 100 -17.26 -17.63 1.78
C ALA A 100 -15.83 -18.17 1.71
N LYS A 101 -15.68 -19.50 1.59
CA LYS A 101 -14.37 -20.14 1.44
C LYS A 101 -13.65 -19.69 0.17
N THR A 102 -14.36 -19.68 -0.96
CA THR A 102 -13.78 -19.25 -2.25
C THR A 102 -13.29 -17.81 -2.20
N LEU A 103 -14.09 -16.88 -1.64
CA LEU A 103 -13.65 -15.48 -1.51
C LEU A 103 -12.48 -15.32 -0.55
N GLY A 104 -12.47 -16.05 0.57
CA GLY A 104 -11.34 -16.06 1.50
C GLY A 104 -10.05 -16.56 0.84
N THR A 105 -10.11 -17.66 0.09
CA THR A 105 -8.96 -18.17 -0.68
C THR A 105 -8.52 -17.18 -1.75
N PHE A 106 -9.46 -16.57 -2.47
CA PHE A 106 -9.15 -15.57 -3.49
C PHE A 106 -8.46 -14.34 -2.89
N SER A 107 -8.94 -13.83 -1.75
CA SER A 107 -8.31 -12.74 -1.00
C SER A 107 -6.87 -13.09 -0.61
N LEU A 108 -6.64 -14.31 -0.09
CA LEU A 108 -5.31 -14.79 0.26
C LEU A 108 -4.36 -14.82 -0.95
N LEU A 109 -4.84 -15.30 -2.11
CA LEU A 109 -4.06 -15.30 -3.35
C LEU A 109 -3.69 -13.88 -3.79
N LEU A 110 -4.62 -12.93 -3.68
CA LEU A 110 -4.34 -11.53 -4.01
C LEU A 110 -3.33 -10.89 -3.05
N TRP A 111 -3.37 -11.22 -1.76
CA TRP A 111 -2.34 -10.83 -0.80
C TRP A 111 -0.97 -11.39 -1.18
N LEU A 112 -0.91 -12.65 -1.61
CA LEU A 112 0.32 -13.27 -2.07
C LEU A 112 0.87 -12.58 -3.33
N VAL A 113 -0.02 -12.26 -4.29
CA VAL A 113 0.35 -11.47 -5.48
C VAL A 113 0.88 -10.11 -5.07
N ALA A 114 0.21 -9.38 -4.17
CA ALA A 114 0.68 -8.08 -3.69
C ALA A 114 2.05 -8.18 -3.01
N LEU A 115 2.25 -9.19 -2.16
CA LEU A 115 3.51 -9.44 -1.47
C LEU A 115 4.66 -9.69 -2.45
N ILE A 116 4.45 -10.58 -3.42
CA ILE A 116 5.48 -10.93 -4.41
C ILE A 116 5.72 -9.75 -5.35
N ASP A 117 4.67 -9.25 -5.99
CA ASP A 117 4.75 -8.26 -7.07
C ASP A 117 5.18 -6.88 -6.54
N LEU A 118 4.65 -6.42 -5.41
CA LEU A 118 4.99 -5.09 -4.88
C LEU A 118 6.09 -5.16 -3.82
N GLY A 119 6.09 -6.20 -2.98
CA GLY A 119 6.99 -6.31 -1.82
C GLY A 119 8.36 -6.91 -2.13
N LEU A 120 8.41 -8.04 -2.84
CA LEU A 120 9.65 -8.82 -3.00
C LEU A 120 10.42 -8.45 -4.26
N LEU A 121 9.73 -8.41 -5.41
CA LEU A 121 10.37 -8.23 -6.71
C LEU A 121 11.04 -6.85 -6.83
N PRO A 122 12.24 -6.77 -7.43
CA PRO A 122 12.95 -5.51 -7.63
C PRO A 122 12.20 -4.60 -8.63
N GLY A 123 12.53 -3.32 -8.57
CA GLY A 123 12.06 -2.35 -9.56
C GLY A 123 12.60 -2.67 -10.96
N CYS A 124 11.85 -2.32 -12.00
CA CYS A 124 12.23 -2.61 -13.39
C CYS A 124 13.14 -1.54 -13.99
N ILE A 125 13.21 -0.37 -13.36
CA ILE A 125 13.95 0.78 -13.86
C ILE A 125 15.01 1.11 -12.82
N ALA A 126 16.28 0.93 -13.19
CA ALA A 126 17.41 1.33 -12.37
C ALA A 126 17.18 2.76 -11.81
N PRO A 127 17.52 3.04 -10.55
CA PRO A 127 17.48 4.41 -10.06
C PRO A 127 18.27 5.24 -11.07
N VAL A 128 17.66 6.28 -11.63
CA VAL A 128 18.41 7.28 -12.38
C VAL A 128 19.46 7.77 -11.40
N SER A 129 20.71 7.37 -11.62
CA SER A 129 21.86 7.98 -10.96
C SER A 129 21.67 9.46 -11.21
N VAL A 130 21.43 10.22 -10.14
CA VAL A 130 21.45 11.67 -10.23
C VAL A 130 22.85 11.97 -10.73
N ALA A 131 22.95 12.36 -12.00
CA ALA A 131 24.23 12.60 -12.66
C ALA A 131 25.09 13.41 -11.69
N GLU A 132 26.29 12.92 -11.44
CA GLU A 132 27.31 13.59 -10.64
C GLU A 132 27.22 15.08 -10.90
N THR A 133 26.94 15.85 -9.85
CA THR A 133 27.04 17.30 -9.87
C THR A 133 28.43 17.61 -10.41
N GLY A 134 28.50 17.97 -11.70
CA GLY A 134 29.75 18.18 -12.42
C GLY A 134 30.54 19.27 -11.72
N ALA A 135 31.47 18.88 -10.86
CA ALA A 135 32.55 19.71 -10.39
C ALA A 135 33.45 20.00 -11.59
N GLY A 136 33.08 20.97 -12.43
CA GLY A 136 33.80 21.20 -13.68
C GLY A 136 33.29 22.28 -14.63
N ALA A 137 32.30 23.10 -14.27
CA ALA A 137 31.96 24.26 -15.08
C ALA A 137 32.94 25.41 -14.82
N LYS A 138 34.07 25.40 -15.55
CA LYS A 138 34.95 26.55 -15.75
C LYS A 138 34.17 27.62 -16.54
N PRO A 139 34.11 28.89 -16.10
CA PRO A 139 33.55 29.95 -16.94
C PRO A 139 34.50 30.21 -18.12
N ALA A 140 33.95 30.20 -19.33
CA ALA A 140 34.59 30.76 -20.52
C ALA A 140 34.19 32.24 -20.60
N GLU A 141 35.23 33.09 -20.65
CA GLU A 141 35.29 34.54 -20.95
C GLU A 141 34.26 35.49 -20.33
#